data_AF-A0A2D8B2D0-F1
#
_entry.id   AF-A0A2D8B2D0-F1
#
_cell.length_a   1.000
_cell.length_b   1.000
_cell.length_c   1.000
_cell.angle_alpha   90.00
_cell.angle_beta   90.00
_cell.angle_gamma   90.00
#
_symmetry.space_group_name_H-M   'P 1'
#
loop_
_entity.id
_entity.type
_entity.pdbx_description
1 polymer ?
#
loop_
_entity_poly.entity_id
_entity_poly.type
_entity_poly.pdbx_seq_one_letter_code
_entity_poly.pdbx_strand_id
1 'polypeptide(L)'
;MKFTIRLGLIGMSALALAACGDSNDASDEVVAEDVEIVADDAMSDIDAEPVEDESLATPAPMPAPAPTETSTFEERQAAEREKMANDAEAAEKAAADIKAELDKMNEN
;
A
#
# COMPACT_ATOMS: atom_id res chain seq x y z
N MET A 1 -12.92 33.94 7.43
CA MET A 1 -11.97 33.13 8.23
C MET A 1 -12.21 31.60 8.11
N LYS A 2 -12.82 31.09 7.03
CA LYS A 2 -13.05 29.63 6.83
C LYS A 2 -12.08 28.98 5.82
N PHE A 3 -11.30 29.79 5.10
CA PHE A 3 -10.35 29.32 4.08
C PHE A 3 -9.02 28.82 4.66
N THR A 4 -8.67 29.28 5.87
CA THR A 4 -7.43 28.88 6.57
C THR A 4 -7.50 27.49 7.19
N ILE A 5 -8.70 26.97 7.49
CA ILE A 5 -8.85 25.65 8.13
C ILE A 5 -8.64 24.51 7.12
N ARG A 6 -9.01 24.69 5.85
CA ARG A 6 -8.88 23.64 4.82
C ARG A 6 -7.45 23.44 4.32
N LEU A 7 -6.59 24.46 4.43
CA LEU A 7 -5.18 24.36 4.04
C LEU A 7 -4.34 23.55 5.06
N GLY A 8 -4.80 23.45 6.31
CA GLY A 8 -4.06 22.75 7.38
C GLY A 8 -4.13 21.23 7.29
N LEU A 9 -5.22 20.67 6.77
CA LEU A 9 -5.43 19.21 6.72
C LEU A 9 -4.55 18.50 5.69
N ILE A 10 -4.12 19.20 4.63
CA ILE A 10 -3.25 18.64 3.58
C ILE A 10 -1.79 18.54 4.06
N GLY A 11 -1.38 19.41 4.99
CA GLY A 11 -0.01 19.41 5.54
C GLY A 11 0.28 18.26 6.50
N MET A 12 -0.74 17.72 7.18
CA MET A 12 -0.54 16.63 8.15
C MET A 12 -0.26 15.27 7.50
N SER A 13 -0.79 15.03 6.30
CA SER A 13 -0.53 13.81 5.53
C SER A 13 0.93 13.70 5.10
N ALA A 14 1.58 14.84 4.81
CA ALA A 14 2.99 14.89 4.45
C ALA A 14 3.93 14.58 5.63
N LEU A 15 3.56 14.99 6.86
CA LEU A 15 4.31 14.65 8.06
C LEU A 15 4.21 13.16 8.41
N ALA A 16 3.06 12.53 8.14
CA ALA A 16 2.89 11.09 8.36
C ALA A 16 3.70 10.24 7.35
N LEU A 17 3.84 10.67 6.09
CA LEU A 17 4.76 10.04 5.13
C LEU A 17 6.23 10.30 5.46
N ALA A 18 6.59 11.45 6.04
CA ALA A 18 7.96 11.70 6.49
C ALA A 18 8.34 10.82 7.70
N ALA A 19 7.39 10.50 8.59
CA ALA A 19 7.63 9.63 9.74
C ALA A 19 7.60 8.12 9.41
N CYS A 20 6.94 7.71 8.32
CA CYS A 20 7.07 6.36 7.73
C CYS A 20 8.11 6.29 6.60
N GLY A 21 8.76 7.40 6.27
CA GLY A 21 9.78 7.56 5.24
C GLY A 21 11.18 7.82 5.79
N ASP A 22 11.35 7.77 7.11
CA ASP A 22 12.65 7.68 7.78
C ASP A 22 13.18 6.24 7.63
N SER A 23 13.44 5.84 6.38
CA SER A 23 14.36 4.73 6.15
C SER A 23 15.74 5.31 6.42
N ASN A 24 16.25 5.12 7.64
CA ASN A 24 17.65 5.30 7.95
C ASN A 24 18.43 4.56 6.85
N ASP A 25 19.09 5.31 5.99
CA ASP A 25 19.90 4.77 4.90
C ASP A 25 20.98 3.89 5.54
N ALA A 26 20.76 2.57 5.52
CA ALA A 26 21.70 1.58 6.06
C ALA A 26 22.93 1.40 5.17
N SER A 27 23.19 2.36 4.28
CA SER A 27 24.22 2.27 3.24
C SER A 27 25.56 2.87 3.69
N ASP A 28 25.62 3.60 4.83
CA ASP A 28 26.80 4.41 5.20
C ASP A 28 27.65 3.87 6.38
N GLU A 29 27.34 2.68 6.92
CA GLU A 29 28.09 2.11 8.07
C GLU A 29 28.68 0.71 7.86
N VAL A 30 28.43 0.09 6.70
CA VAL A 30 29.05 -1.19 6.35
C VAL A 30 29.98 -0.97 5.16
N VAL A 31 31.23 -0.64 5.44
CA VAL A 31 32.32 -0.94 4.49
C VAL A 31 32.36 -2.45 4.40
N ALA A 32 31.79 -3.02 3.32
CA ALA A 32 31.93 -4.43 3.04
C ALA A 32 33.42 -4.72 2.86
N GLU A 33 34.06 -5.26 3.89
CA GLU A 33 35.40 -5.81 3.74
C GLU A 33 35.30 -6.99 2.77
N ASP A 34 36.04 -6.93 1.66
CA ASP A 34 36.17 -8.05 0.74
C ASP A 34 36.88 -9.19 1.49
N VAL A 35 36.10 -10.10 2.05
CA VAL A 35 36.61 -11.33 2.64
C VAL A 35 36.99 -12.26 1.48
N GLU A 36 38.29 -12.31 1.17
CA GLU A 36 38.88 -13.25 0.21
C GLU A 36 38.78 -14.68 0.75
N ILE A 37 37.60 -15.28 0.63
CA ILE A 37 37.37 -16.71 0.83
C ILE A 37 37.51 -17.41 -0.52
N VAL A 38 38.27 -18.50 -0.54
CA VAL A 38 38.36 -19.38 -1.71
C VAL A 38 36.96 -19.96 -1.95
N ALA A 39 36.46 -19.88 -3.19
CA ALA A 39 35.08 -20.27 -3.52
C ALA A 39 34.67 -21.68 -3.04
N ASP A 40 35.63 -22.59 -2.94
CA ASP A 40 35.44 -23.96 -2.43
C ASP A 40 35.10 -23.99 -0.93
N ASP A 41 35.74 -23.12 -0.15
CA ASP A 41 35.55 -22.97 1.30
C ASP A 41 34.20 -22.31 1.61
N ALA A 42 33.73 -21.39 0.76
CA ALA A 42 32.38 -20.82 0.87
C ALA A 42 31.25 -21.84 0.63
N MET A 43 31.51 -22.91 -0.12
CA MET A 43 30.50 -23.91 -0.48
C MET A 43 30.55 -25.18 0.40
N SER A 44 31.55 -25.35 1.27
CA SER A 44 31.78 -26.60 2.00
C SER A 44 30.60 -27.03 2.89
N ASP A 45 29.81 -26.07 3.37
CA ASP A 45 28.78 -26.32 4.38
C ASP A 45 27.37 -26.45 3.78
N ILE A 46 27.21 -26.30 2.46
CA ILE A 46 25.89 -26.34 1.81
C ILE A 46 25.29 -27.75 1.74
N ASP A 47 26.16 -28.77 1.77
CA ASP A 47 25.77 -30.18 1.75
C ASP A 47 25.37 -30.69 3.16
N ALA A 48 25.48 -29.86 4.20
CA ALA A 48 25.01 -30.22 5.52
C ALA A 48 23.48 -30.27 5.56
N GLU A 49 22.91 -31.36 6.10
CA GLU A 49 21.47 -31.43 6.33
C GLU A 49 21.05 -30.32 7.31
N PRO A 50 19.98 -29.56 7.01
CA PRO A 50 19.48 -28.53 7.92
C PRO A 50 19.08 -29.19 9.24
N VAL A 51 19.58 -28.66 10.36
CA VAL A 51 19.20 -29.13 11.69
C VAL A 51 17.71 -28.86 11.90
N GLU A 52 16.95 -29.92 12.19
CA GLU A 52 15.53 -29.79 12.51
C GLU A 52 15.35 -28.97 13.80
N ASP A 53 14.60 -27.87 13.70
CA ASP A 53 14.21 -27.09 14.86
C ASP A 53 13.09 -27.82 15.62
N GLU A 54 13.47 -28.50 16.70
CA GLU A 54 12.56 -29.27 17.56
C GLU A 54 11.45 -28.40 18.19
N SER A 55 11.61 -27.07 18.21
CA SER A 55 10.58 -26.13 18.68
C SER A 55 9.43 -25.94 17.69
N LEU A 56 9.61 -26.36 16.42
CA LEU A 56 8.62 -26.28 15.35
C LEU A 56 7.86 -27.59 15.12
N ALA A 57 8.03 -28.60 15.98
CA ALA A 57 7.55 -29.98 15.79
C ALA A 57 6.02 -30.19 15.71
N THR A 58 5.21 -29.12 15.67
CA THR A 58 3.78 -29.23 15.35
C THR A 58 3.34 -27.97 14.61
N PRO A 59 3.16 -28.01 13.28
CA PRO A 59 2.49 -26.90 12.60
C PRO A 59 1.08 -26.77 13.18
N ALA A 60 0.77 -25.59 13.72
CA ALA A 60 -0.60 -25.26 14.08
C ALA A 60 -1.50 -25.47 12.85
N PRO A 61 -2.75 -25.94 13.02
CA PRO A 61 -3.67 -26.10 11.91
C PRO A 61 -3.75 -24.76 11.16
N MET A 62 -3.38 -24.77 9.89
CA MET A 62 -3.40 -23.57 9.07
C MET A 62 -4.84 -23.02 9.06
N PRO A 63 -5.03 -21.71 9.28
CA PRO A 63 -6.34 -21.11 9.11
C PRO A 63 -6.81 -21.37 7.68
N ALA A 64 -8.11 -21.62 7.53
CA ALA A 64 -8.71 -21.83 6.22
C ALA A 64 -8.33 -20.67 5.28
N PRO A 65 -7.98 -20.96 4.01
CA PRO A 65 -7.63 -19.90 3.07
C PRO A 65 -8.78 -18.91 2.97
N ALA A 66 -8.46 -17.62 2.99
CA ALA A 66 -9.43 -16.56 2.77
C ALA A 66 -10.16 -16.81 1.43
N PRO A 67 -11.46 -16.46 1.32
CA PRO A 67 -12.17 -16.57 0.06
C PRO A 67 -11.39 -15.79 -1.00
N THR A 68 -10.92 -16.52 -2.01
CA THR A 68 -10.21 -15.93 -3.13
C THR A 68 -11.26 -15.28 -4.01
N GLU A 69 -11.11 -14.01 -4.33
CA GLU A 69 -11.93 -13.32 -5.34
C GLU A 69 -11.76 -14.06 -6.67
N THR A 70 -12.72 -14.92 -7.04
CA THR A 70 -12.64 -15.77 -8.23
C THR A 70 -13.06 -15.05 -9.51
N SER A 71 -13.43 -13.78 -9.43
CA SER A 71 -13.83 -13.01 -10.60
C SER A 71 -12.66 -12.84 -11.57
N THR A 72 -12.95 -13.15 -12.83
CA THR A 72 -11.96 -13.04 -13.90
C THR A 72 -11.52 -11.58 -14.09
N PHE A 73 -10.37 -11.36 -14.73
CA PHE A 73 -9.90 -10.01 -15.03
C PHE A 73 -10.91 -9.22 -15.87
N GLU A 74 -11.57 -9.85 -16.84
CA GLU A 74 -12.61 -9.21 -17.65
C GLU A 74 -13.83 -8.78 -16.85
N GLU A 75 -14.25 -9.59 -15.87
CA GLU A 75 -15.40 -9.30 -15.02
C GLU A 75 -15.13 -8.09 -14.11
N ARG A 76 -13.90 -8.00 -13.57
CA ARG A 76 -13.46 -6.83 -12.80
C ARG A 76 -13.38 -5.57 -13.65
N GLN A 77 -12.87 -5.68 -14.89
CA GLN A 77 -12.82 -4.57 -15.84
C GLN A 77 -14.23 -4.10 -16.28
N ALA A 78 -15.20 -5.02 -16.36
CA ALA A 78 -16.60 -4.67 -16.62
C ALA A 78 -17.22 -3.92 -15.43
N ALA A 79 -17.02 -4.42 -14.21
CA ALA A 79 -17.50 -3.79 -12.99
C ALA A 79 -16.88 -2.39 -12.75
N GLU A 80 -15.58 -2.22 -13.01
CA GLU A 80 -14.89 -0.93 -12.93
C GLU A 80 -15.46 0.09 -13.93
N ARG A 81 -15.76 -0.33 -15.17
CA ARG A 81 -16.37 0.56 -16.17
C ARG A 81 -17.78 0.98 -15.78
N GLU A 82 -18.59 0.07 -15.25
CA GLU A 82 -19.92 0.38 -14.73
C GLU A 82 -19.84 1.35 -13.54
N LYS A 83 -18.90 1.11 -12.62
CA LYS A 83 -18.65 2.00 -11.49
C LYS A 83 -18.24 3.40 -11.95
N MET A 84 -17.33 3.52 -12.93
CA MET A 84 -16.93 4.81 -13.48
C MET A 84 -18.10 5.57 -14.13
N ALA A 85 -19.00 4.87 -14.82
CA ALA A 85 -20.18 5.48 -15.42
C ALA A 85 -21.14 6.02 -14.34
N ASN A 86 -21.39 5.24 -13.29
CA ASN A 86 -22.22 5.66 -12.15
C ASN A 86 -21.59 6.83 -11.37
N ASP A 87 -20.27 6.79 -11.15
CA ASP A 87 -19.53 7.85 -10.47
C ASP A 87 -19.58 9.16 -11.28
N ALA A 88 -19.52 9.09 -12.62
CA ALA A 88 -19.65 10.25 -13.49
C ALA A 88 -21.05 10.88 -13.41
N GLU A 89 -22.11 10.07 -13.48
CA GLU A 89 -23.49 10.56 -13.33
C GLU A 89 -23.72 11.22 -11.96
N ALA A 90 -23.22 10.58 -10.89
CA ALA A 90 -23.31 11.13 -9.55
C ALA A 90 -22.55 12.46 -9.40
N ALA A 91 -21.38 12.58 -10.04
CA ALA A 91 -20.59 13.80 -10.04
C ALA A 91 -21.30 14.94 -10.81
N GLU A 92 -21.91 14.65 -11.96
CA GLU A 92 -22.69 15.65 -12.72
C GLU A 92 -23.88 16.15 -11.91
N LYS A 93 -24.61 15.25 -11.26
CA LYS A 93 -25.73 15.63 -10.39
C LYS A 93 -25.26 16.49 -9.23
N ALA A 94 -24.18 16.09 -8.55
CA ALA A 94 -23.61 16.86 -7.45
C ALA A 94 -23.16 18.26 -7.92
N ALA A 95 -22.58 18.37 -9.12
CA ALA A 95 -22.19 19.66 -9.70
C ALA A 95 -23.41 20.54 -10.00
N ALA A 96 -24.50 19.97 -10.52
CA ALA A 96 -25.75 20.69 -10.76
C ALA A 96 -26.37 21.19 -9.45
N ASP A 97 -26.38 20.36 -8.41
CA ASP A 97 -26.89 20.73 -7.09
C ASP A 97 -26.06 21.86 -6.46
N ILE A 98 -24.73 21.79 -6.53
CA ILE A 98 -23.82 22.85 -6.06
C ILE A 98 -24.06 24.15 -6.83
N LYS A 99 -24.23 24.07 -8.16
CA LYS A 99 -24.48 25.24 -9.00
C LYS A 99 -25.81 25.92 -8.63
N ALA A 100 -26.87 25.14 -8.43
CA ALA A 100 -28.18 25.66 -8.05
C ALA A 100 -28.16 26.37 -6.68
N GLU A 101 -27.39 25.85 -5.71
CA GLU A 101 -27.20 26.51 -4.42
C GLU A 101 -26.39 27.81 -4.56
N LEU A 102 -25.34 27.81 -5.39
CA LEU A 102 -24.52 29.00 -5.62
C LEU A 102 -25.31 30.13 -6.30
N ASP A 103 -26.16 29.78 -7.27
CA ASP A 103 -27.02 30.73 -7.96
C ASP A 103 -28.05 31.34 -6.97
N LYS A 104 -28.68 30.52 -6.10
CA LYS A 104 -29.56 31.02 -5.02
C LYS A 104 -28.85 31.94 -4.03
N MET A 105 -27.59 31.67 -3.69
CA MET A 105 -26.80 32.52 -2.79
C MET A 105 -26.45 33.87 -3.41
N ASN A 106 -26.39 33.98 -4.74
CA ASN A 106 -26.09 35.23 -5.46
C ASN A 106 -27.34 36.09 -5.73
N GLU A 107 -28.55 35.53 -5.60
CA GLU A 107 -29.82 36.25 -5.77
C GLU A 107 -30.37 36.85 -4.46
N ASN A 108 -29.76 36.56 -3.30
CA ASN A 108 -30.05 37.16 -1.99
C ASN A 108 -29.00 38.21 -1.60
#